data_AF-B9S1L3-F1
#
_entry.id   AF-B9S1L3-F1
#
_cell.length_a   1.000
_cell.length_b   1.000
_cell.length_c   1.000
_cell.angle_alpha   90.00
_cell.angle_beta   90.00
_cell.angle_gamma   90.00
#
_symmetry.space_group_name_H-M   'P 1'
#
loop_
_entity.id
_entity.type
_entity.pdbx_description
1 polymer ?
#
loop_
_entity_poly.entity_id
_entity_poly.type
_entity_poly.pdbx_seq_one_letter_code
_entity_poly.pdbx_strand_id
1 'polypeptide(L)' 'MGLKEDFEEHAEKAKTLPENTTNENKLILYGLYKQATVGPVNTSTYFQIRR' A
#
# COMPACT_ATOMS: atom_id res chain seq x y z
N MET A 1 -14.64 17.01 4.47
CA MET A 1 -13.62 16.19 3.81
C MET A 1 -14.10 14.77 3.84
N GLY A 2 -14.31 14.16 2.68
CA GLY A 2 -14.68 12.74 2.58
C GLY A 2 -13.47 11.85 2.83
N LEU A 3 -13.71 10.64 3.33
CA LEU A 3 -12.69 9.59 3.55
C LEU A 3 -11.75 9.36 2.35
N LYS A 4 -12.22 9.64 1.13
CA LYS A 4 -11.45 9.51 -0.10
C LYS A 4 -10.46 10.67 -0.30
N GLU A 5 -10.87 11.89 0.03
CA GLU A 5 -10.05 13.10 -0.09
C GLU A 5 -8.87 13.03 0.88
N ASP A 6 -9.13 12.62 2.14
CA ASP A 6 -8.10 12.41 3.15
C ASP A 6 -7.11 11.30 2.73
N PHE A 7 -7.62 10.21 2.13
CA PHE A 7 -6.77 9.12 1.64
C PHE A 7 -5.83 9.57 0.50
N GLU A 8 -6.35 10.31 -0.48
CA GLU A 8 -5.57 10.82 -1.60
C GLU A 8 -4.51 11.83 -1.13
N GLU A 9 -4.86 12.72 -0.20
CA GLU A 9 -3.91 13.67 0.40
C GLU A 9 -2.76 12.95 1.13
N HIS A 10 -3.08 11.93 1.93
CA HIS A 10 -2.07 11.15 2.65
C HIS A 10 -1.22 10.27 1.72
N ALA A 11 -1.78 9.76 0.62
CA ALA A 11 -1.04 9.00 -0.38
C ALA A 11 -0.01 9.87 -1.12
N GLU A 12 -0.35 11.13 -1.44
CA GLU A 12 0.60 12.08 -2.02
C GLU A 12 1.72 12.44 -1.02
N LYS A 13 1.37 12.68 0.25
CA LYS A 13 2.36 12.92 1.32
C LYS A 13 3.26 11.72 1.59
N ALA A 14 2.79 10.49 1.38
CA ALA A 14 3.61 9.30 1.54
C ALA A 14 4.78 9.24 0.54
N LYS A 15 4.66 9.89 -0.63
CA LYS A 15 5.74 9.95 -1.64
C LYS A 15 6.93 10.80 -1.19
N THR A 16 6.71 11.73 -0.24
CA THR A 16 7.76 12.62 0.27
C THR A 16 8.40 12.09 1.56
N LEU A 17 8.05 10.87 1.98
CA LEU A 17 8.64 10.24 3.17
C LEU A 17 10.16 10.09 2.99
N PRO A 18 10.95 10.37 4.04
CA PRO A 18 12.40 10.25 3.99
C PRO A 18 12.81 8.80 3.71
N GLU A 19 13.93 8.62 3.00
CA GLU A 19 14.45 7.29 2.63
C GLU A 19 14.77 6.41 3.84
N ASN A 20 14.99 7.03 5.01
CA ASN A 20 15.18 6.39 6.32
C ASN A 20 13.91 5.67 6.84
N THR A 21 12.79 5.74 6.11
CA THR A 21 11.62 4.90 6.41
C THR A 21 11.99 3.42 6.20
N THR A 22 11.83 2.61 7.25
CA THR A 22 12.16 1.18 7.23
C THR A 22 11.39 0.44 6.14
N ASN A 23 11.99 -0.62 5.59
CA ASN A 23 11.33 -1.45 4.57
C ASN A 23 10.03 -2.08 5.08
N GLU A 24 9.95 -2.40 6.38
CA GLU A 24 8.74 -2.90 7.03
C GLU A 24 7.58 -1.89 6.93
N ASN A 25 7.85 -0.63 7.24
CA ASN A 25 6.85 0.45 7.13
C ASN A 25 6.43 0.67 5.67
N LYS A 26 7.37 0.58 4.72
CA LYS A 26 7.07 0.66 3.28
C LYS A 26 6.15 -0.48 2.83
N LEU A 27 6.40 -1.72 3.30
CA LEU A 27 5.57 -2.88 2.97
C LEU A 27 4.15 -2.77 3.54
N ILE A 28 4.01 -2.26 4.76
CA ILE A 28 2.70 -2.01 5.39
C ILE A 28 1.91 -0.97 4.60
N LEU A 29 2.53 0.18 4.28
CA LEU A 29 1.90 1.23 3.48
C LEU A 29 1.46 0.72 2.10
N TYR A 30 2.31 -0.06 1.44
CA TYR A 30 1.98 -0.68 0.16
C TYR A 30 0.78 -1.62 0.25
N GLY A 31 0.76 -2.52 1.26
CA GLY A 31 -0.35 -3.45 1.44
C GLY A 31 -1.68 -2.75 1.68
N LEU A 32 -1.69 -1.75 2.56
CA LEU A 32 -2.89 -0.94 2.86
C LEU A 32 -3.35 -0.14 1.64
N TYR A 33 -2.43 0.48 0.91
CA TYR A 33 -2.75 1.20 -0.32
C TYR A 33 -3.39 0.30 -1.38
N LYS A 34 -2.84 -0.91 -1.59
CA LYS A 34 -3.39 -1.89 -2.53
C LYS A 34 -4.76 -2.39 -2.10
N GLN A 35 -4.98 -2.65 -0.82
CA GLN A 35 -6.29 -3.04 -0.30
C GLN A 35 -7.34 -1.94 -0.49
N ALA A 36 -6.97 -0.68 -0.25
CA ALA A 36 -7.89 0.45 -0.38
C ALA A 36 -8.23 0.79 -1.85
N THR A 37 -7.31 0.55 -2.79
CA THR A 37 -7.48 0.93 -4.21
C THR A 37 -7.97 -0.20 -5.11
N VAL A 38 -7.48 -1.43 -4.89
CA VAL A 38 -7.79 -2.60 -5.74
C VAL A 38 -8.76 -3.56 -5.04
N GLY A 39 -8.85 -3.49 -3.72
CA GLY A 39 -9.63 -4.44 -2.92
C GLY A 39 -8.85 -5.73 -2.62
N PRO A 40 -9.55 -6.83 -2.30
CA PRO A 40 -8.92 -8.10 -1.91
C PRO A 40 -7.90 -8.61 -2.93
N VAL A 41 -6.78 -9.16 -2.43
CA VAL A 41 -5.74 -9.75 -3.28
C VAL A 41 -6.30 -10.88 -4.15
N ASN A 42 -6.15 -10.76 -5.46
CA ASN A 42 -6.61 -11.74 -6.45
C ASN A 42 -5.45 -12.36 -7.25
N THR A 43 -4.21 -12.03 -6.92
CA THR A 43 -3.02 -12.60 -7.54
C THR A 43 -2.56 -13.81 -6.76
N SER A 44 -2.29 -14.92 -7.45
CA SER A 44 -1.65 -16.08 -6.84
C SER A 44 -0.31 -15.66 -6.23
N THR A 45 -0.09 -16.01 -4.97
CA THR A 45 1.21 -15.79 -4.34
C THR A 45 2.24 -16.67 -5.05
N TYR A 46 3.44 -16.15 -5.27
CA TYR A 46 4.52 -16.85 -5.97
C TYR A 46 4.78 -18.28 -5.43
N PHE A 47 4.53 -18.48 -4.14
CA PHE A 47 4.66 -19.76 -3.46
C PHE A 47 3.61 -20.80 -3.89
N GLN A 48 2.41 -20.39 -4.30
CA GLN A 48 1.37 -21.28 -4.82
C GLN A 48 1.61 -21.70 -6.28
N ILE A 49 2.38 -20.93 -7.06
CA ILE A 49 2.65 -21.23 -8.48
C ILE A 49 3.73 -22.32 -8.65
N ARG A 50 4.57 -22.53 -7.62
CA ARG A 50 5.66 -23.53 -7.64
C ARG A 50 5.33 -24.84 -6.91
N ARG A 51 4.06 -25.08 -6.58
CA ARG A 51 3.60 -26.36 -5.99
C ARG A 51 2.84 -27.19 -7.01
#